data_AF-A0A7W7I912-F1
#
_entry.id   AF-A0A7W7I912-F1
#
_cell.length_a   1.000
_cell.length_b   1.000
_cell.length_c   1.000
_cell.angle_alpha   90.00
_cell.angle_beta   90.00
_cell.angle_gamma   90.00
#
_symmetry.space_group_name_H-M   'P 1'
#
loop_
_entity.id
_entity.type
_entity.pdbx_description
1 polymer ?
#
loop_
_entity_poly.entity_id
_entity_poly.type
_entity_poly.pdbx_seq_one_letter_code
_entity_poly.pdbx_strand_id
1 'polypeptide(L)'
;MEFVRHLLLFFHFVGLAVLIGGFLAQLAEARRGPVRPATGMLHGALTQLVTGIALVGVLQGALDEEVNNVKITVKLGVVLAALVLILLGRRRPLSTPVFMAIGALAVVNVGVAVFWT
;
A
#
# COMPACT_ATOMS: atom_id res chain seq x y z
N MET A 1 12.94 21.01 -5.08
CA MET A 1 11.93 20.17 -4.38
C MET A 1 12.40 18.74 -4.10
N GLU A 2 13.69 18.44 -4.35
CA GLU A 2 14.28 17.12 -4.12
C GLU A 2 14.16 16.60 -2.68
N PHE A 3 14.39 17.43 -1.68
CA PHE A 3 14.24 16.99 -0.28
C PHE A 3 12.83 16.49 -0.01
N VAL A 4 11.81 17.18 -0.51
CA VAL A 4 10.39 16.79 -0.35
C VAL A 4 10.12 15.47 -1.06
N ARG A 5 10.63 15.29 -2.29
CA ARG A 5 10.55 14.01 -3.02
C ARG A 5 11.13 12.85 -2.19
N HIS A 6 12.36 13.01 -1.67
CA HIS A 6 13.00 11.97 -0.86
C HIS A 6 12.27 11.73 0.46
N LEU A 7 11.78 12.77 1.13
CA LEU A 7 11.02 12.66 2.36
C LEU A 7 9.71 11.87 2.15
N LEU A 8 8.97 12.20 1.09
CA LEU A 8 7.75 11.47 0.72
C LEU A 8 8.05 10.02 0.36
N LEU A 9 9.12 9.77 -0.40
CA LEU A 9 9.56 8.42 -0.76
C LEU A 9 9.95 7.60 0.48
N PHE A 10 10.67 8.21 1.43
CA PHE A 10 11.00 7.60 2.70
C PHE A 10 9.74 7.16 3.46
N PHE A 11 8.78 8.07 3.64
CA PHE A 11 7.52 7.72 4.32
C PHE A 11 6.66 6.74 3.53
N HIS A 12 6.74 6.77 2.19
CA HIS A 12 6.13 5.77 1.35
C HIS A 12 6.69 4.39 1.74
N PHE A 13 8.01 4.20 1.73
CA PHE A 13 8.61 2.92 2.15
C PHE A 13 8.29 2.53 3.59
N VAL A 14 8.23 3.48 4.53
CA VAL A 14 7.78 3.19 5.90
C VAL A 14 6.34 2.68 5.91
N GLY A 15 5.43 3.33 5.19
CA GLY A 15 4.03 2.89 5.08
C GLY A 15 3.91 1.50 4.47
N LEU A 16 4.72 1.20 3.45
CA LEU A 16 4.80 -0.14 2.85
C LEU A 16 5.28 -1.19 3.86
N ALA A 17 6.34 -0.88 4.61
CA ALA A 17 6.88 -1.78 5.61
C ALA A 17 5.87 -2.07 6.73
N VAL A 18 5.12 -1.05 7.17
CA VAL A 18 4.05 -1.23 8.17
C VAL A 18 2.91 -2.08 7.62
N LEU A 19 2.50 -1.87 6.36
CA LEU A 19 1.44 -2.66 5.72
C LEU A 19 1.82 -4.14 5.60
N ILE A 20 3.00 -4.42 5.03
CA ILE A 20 3.48 -5.79 4.84
C ILE A 20 3.82 -6.44 6.18
N GLY A 21 4.48 -5.71 7.09
CA GLY A 21 4.83 -6.20 8.42
C GLY A 21 3.60 -6.56 9.25
N GLY A 22 2.57 -5.72 9.22
CA GLY A 22 1.29 -5.99 9.89
C GLY A 22 0.59 -7.24 9.32
N PHE A 23 0.62 -7.41 7.99
CA PHE A 23 0.10 -8.62 7.34
C PHE A 23 0.87 -9.87 7.80
N LEU A 24 2.20 -9.85 7.76
CA LEU A 24 3.05 -10.99 8.13
C LEU A 24 2.88 -11.36 9.60
N ALA A 25 2.74 -10.37 10.49
CA ALA A 25 2.53 -10.60 11.91
C ALA A 25 1.23 -11.37 12.22
N GLN A 26 0.19 -11.24 11.39
CA GLN A 26 -1.08 -11.93 11.56
C GLN A 26 -1.22 -13.21 10.72
N LEU A 27 -0.17 -13.64 10.01
CA LEU A 27 -0.26 -14.79 9.10
C LEU A 27 -0.63 -16.09 9.83
N ALA A 28 -0.10 -16.29 11.04
CA ALA A 28 -0.44 -17.47 11.86
C ALA A 28 -1.90 -17.44 12.36
N GLU A 29 -2.43 -16.25 12.68
CA GLU A 29 -3.82 -16.06 13.09
C GLU A 29 -4.77 -16.34 11.92
N ALA A 30 -4.47 -15.78 10.75
CA ALA A 30 -5.26 -15.97 9.53
C ALA A 30 -5.39 -17.44 9.10
N ARG A 31 -4.39 -18.28 9.40
CA ARG A 31 -4.42 -19.73 9.12
C ARG A 31 -5.35 -20.50 10.04
N ARG A 32 -5.65 -19.97 11.23
CA ARG A 32 -6.53 -20.62 12.23
C ARG A 32 -8.00 -20.26 12.04
N GLY A 33 -8.30 -19.21 11.28
CA GLY A 33 -9.67 -18.82 10.98
C GLY A 33 -9.78 -17.35 10.56
N PRO A 34 -11.01 -16.82 10.51
CA PRO A 34 -11.24 -15.43 10.14
C PRO A 34 -10.52 -14.44 11.05
N VAL A 35 -9.88 -13.42 10.46
CA VAL A 35 -9.03 -12.46 11.17
C VAL A 35 -9.42 -11.03 10.85
N ARG A 36 -9.27 -10.13 11.82
CA ARG A 36 -9.42 -8.69 11.61
C ARG A 36 -8.04 -8.09 11.30
N PRO A 37 -7.87 -7.36 10.18
CA PRO A 37 -6.61 -6.68 9.86
C PRO A 37 -6.19 -5.74 10.98
N ALA A 38 -4.90 -5.78 11.36
CA ALA A 38 -4.32 -4.94 12.37
C ALA A 38 -4.44 -3.45 11.99
N THR A 39 -4.61 -2.58 13.00
CA THR A 39 -4.66 -1.12 12.80
C THR A 39 -3.43 -0.60 12.05
N GLY A 40 -2.26 -1.20 12.26
CA GLY A 40 -1.04 -0.89 11.52
C GLY A 40 -1.21 -1.04 10.01
N MET A 41 -1.88 -2.08 9.53
CA MET A 41 -2.13 -2.28 8.10
C MET A 41 -2.95 -1.14 7.49
N LEU A 42 -3.96 -0.64 8.23
CA LEU A 42 -4.74 0.53 7.80
C LEU A 42 -3.84 1.76 7.67
N HIS A 43 -3.04 2.06 8.70
CA HIS A 43 -2.14 3.21 8.67
C HIS A 43 -1.09 3.07 7.56
N GLY A 44 -0.53 1.88 7.35
CA GLY A 44 0.42 1.61 6.27
C GLY A 44 -0.19 1.86 4.89
N ALA A 45 -1.41 1.35 4.64
CA ALA A 45 -2.13 1.59 3.39
C ALA A 45 -2.50 3.06 3.17
N LEU A 46 -2.94 3.77 4.22
CA LEU A 46 -3.22 5.21 4.15
C LEU A 46 -1.96 6.04 3.89
N THR A 47 -0.86 5.73 4.58
CA THR A 47 0.44 6.38 4.34
C THR A 47 0.88 6.15 2.91
N GLN A 48 0.78 4.92 2.39
CA GLN A 48 1.08 4.59 1.00
C GLN A 48 0.24 5.40 0.01
N LEU A 49 -1.07 5.52 0.24
CA LEU A 49 -1.99 6.28 -0.60
C LEU A 49 -1.62 7.78 -0.63
N VAL A 50 -1.50 8.39 0.55
CA VAL A 50 -1.25 9.84 0.68
C VAL A 50 0.13 10.20 0.12
N THR A 51 1.17 9.46 0.51
CA THR A 51 2.54 9.72 0.02
C THR A 51 2.67 9.43 -1.47
N GLY A 52 1.97 8.42 -2.00
CA GLY A 52 1.97 8.11 -3.43
C GLY A 52 1.36 9.22 -4.28
N ILE A 53 0.20 9.75 -3.87
CA ILE A 53 -0.44 10.90 -4.54
C ILE A 53 0.47 12.13 -4.45
N ALA A 54 1.02 12.42 -3.27
CA ALA A 54 1.91 13.55 -3.06
C ALA A 54 3.19 13.45 -3.91
N LEU A 55 3.79 12.26 -4.04
CA LEU A 55 4.97 12.03 -4.88
C LEU A 55 4.70 12.36 -6.33
N VAL A 56 3.58 11.89 -6.89
CA VAL A 56 3.18 12.19 -8.26
C VAL A 56 3.02 13.71 -8.45
N GLY A 57 2.36 14.39 -7.49
CA GLY A 57 2.22 15.84 -7.52
C GLY A 57 3.55 16.59 -7.48
N VAL A 58 4.52 16.16 -6.67
CA VAL A 58 5.86 16.77 -6.61
C VAL A 58 6.64 16.55 -7.89
N LEU A 59 6.61 15.32 -8.44
CA LEU A 59 7.31 14.96 -9.67
C LEU A 59 6.81 15.79 -10.85
N GLN A 60 5.50 15.79 -11.09
CA GLN A 60 4.92 16.48 -12.25
C GLN A 60 4.82 18.00 -12.06
N GLY A 61 4.49 18.46 -10.86
CA GLY A 61 4.14 19.87 -10.63
C GLY A 61 5.30 20.75 -10.17
N ALA A 62 6.37 20.17 -9.64
CA ALA A 62 7.45 20.93 -9.02
C ALA A 62 8.85 20.55 -9.50
N LEU A 63 8.98 19.43 -10.21
CA LEU A 63 10.23 18.94 -10.80
C LEU A 63 10.14 18.76 -12.31
N ASP A 64 8.97 19.00 -12.92
CA ASP A 64 8.68 18.79 -14.34
C ASP A 64 9.14 17.41 -14.87
N GLU A 65 9.08 16.38 -14.01
CA GLU A 65 9.43 15.01 -14.37
C GLU A 65 8.26 14.30 -15.07
N GLU A 66 8.56 13.59 -16.17
CA GLU A 66 7.58 12.72 -16.81
C GLU A 66 7.29 11.50 -15.94
N VAL A 67 6.00 11.19 -15.75
CA VAL A 67 5.55 9.99 -15.02
C VAL A 67 4.75 9.08 -15.93
N ASN A 68 4.99 7.78 -15.80
CA ASN A 68 4.16 6.77 -16.45
C ASN A 68 2.80 6.69 -15.75
N ASN A 69 1.82 7.45 -16.25
CA ASN A 69 0.47 7.52 -15.66
C ASN A 69 -0.25 6.17 -15.64
N VAL A 70 0.06 5.25 -16.55
CA VAL A 70 -0.49 3.89 -16.53
C VAL A 70 0.04 3.13 -15.31
N LYS A 71 1.35 3.13 -15.10
CA LYS A 71 2.00 2.54 -13.91
C LYS A 71 1.44 3.15 -12.62
N ILE A 72 1.28 4.47 -12.57
CA ILE A 72 0.71 5.16 -11.41
C ILE A 72 -0.74 4.74 -11.16
N THR A 73 -1.58 4.68 -12.21
CA THR A 73 -2.98 4.25 -12.11
C THR A 73 -3.09 2.82 -11.57
N VAL A 74 -2.24 1.89 -12.06
CA VAL A 74 -2.21 0.52 -11.56
C VAL A 74 -1.83 0.48 -10.07
N LYS A 75 -0.76 1.18 -9.67
CA LYS A 75 -0.35 1.23 -8.25
C LYS A 75 -1.43 1.82 -7.35
N LEU A 76 -2.09 2.88 -7.81
CA LEU A 76 -3.20 3.51 -7.11
C LEU A 76 -4.38 2.53 -6.95
N GLY A 77 -4.76 1.85 -8.02
CA GLY A 77 -5.83 0.84 -7.97
C GLY A 77 -5.53 -0.29 -6.98
N VAL A 78 -4.29 -0.78 -6.98
CA VAL A 78 -3.85 -1.86 -6.06
C VAL A 78 -3.90 -1.42 -4.60
N VAL A 79 -3.37 -0.23 -4.26
CA VAL A 79 -3.42 0.25 -2.85
C VAL A 79 -4.85 0.54 -2.40
N LEU A 80 -5.72 1.06 -3.28
CA LEU A 80 -7.13 1.29 -2.98
C LEU A 80 -7.88 -0.03 -2.75
N ALA A 81 -7.63 -1.06 -3.56
CA ALA A 81 -8.20 -2.39 -3.36
C ALA A 81 -7.79 -2.96 -2.00
N ALA A 82 -6.50 -2.90 -1.66
CA ALA A 82 -6.00 -3.34 -0.35
C ALA A 82 -6.65 -2.56 0.80
N LEU A 83 -6.75 -1.24 0.67
CA LEU A 83 -7.39 -0.37 1.66
C LEU A 83 -8.87 -0.71 1.87
N VAL A 84 -9.63 -0.96 0.80
CA VAL A 84 -11.04 -1.39 0.87
C VAL A 84 -11.16 -2.70 1.64
N LEU A 85 -10.34 -3.71 1.33
CA LEU A 85 -10.35 -4.98 2.05
C LEU A 85 -10.03 -4.80 3.54
N ILE A 86 -9.04 -3.96 3.86
CA ILE A 86 -8.69 -3.62 5.24
C ILE A 86 -9.88 -2.97 5.96
N LEU A 87 -10.56 -2.00 5.34
CA LEU A 87 -11.72 -1.32 5.91
C LEU A 87 -12.91 -2.26 6.12
N LEU A 88 -13.16 -3.19 5.19
CA LEU A 88 -14.15 -4.25 5.36
C LEU A 88 -13.80 -5.14 6.57
N GLY A 89 -12.51 -5.48 6.71
CA GLY A 89 -11.97 -6.27 7.82
C GLY A 89 -12.09 -5.60 9.20
N ARG A 90 -12.16 -4.28 9.23
CA ARG A 90 -12.44 -3.52 10.46
C ARG A 90 -13.89 -3.63 10.89
N ARG A 91 -14.83 -3.78 9.95
CA ARG A 91 -16.26 -3.96 10.28
C ARG A 91 -16.54 -5.40 10.72
N ARG A 92 -15.98 -6.38 10.01
CA ARG A 92 -16.16 -7.81 10.29
C ARG A 92 -14.87 -8.60 10.03
N PRO A 93 -14.60 -9.71 10.74
CA PRO A 93 -13.47 -10.58 10.42
C PRO A 93 -13.50 -11.03 8.95
N LEU A 94 -12.33 -11.09 8.33
CA LEU A 94 -12.15 -11.53 6.95
C LEU A 94 -11.88 -13.03 6.93
N SER A 95 -12.42 -13.74 5.94
CA SER A 95 -11.98 -15.11 5.66
C SER A 95 -10.50 -15.13 5.27
N THR A 96 -9.83 -16.25 5.49
CA THR A 96 -8.39 -16.40 5.20
C THR A 96 -8.02 -15.97 3.77
N PRO A 97 -8.73 -16.36 2.69
CA PRO A 97 -8.38 -15.91 1.33
C PRO A 97 -8.47 -14.40 1.15
N VAL A 98 -9.46 -13.75 1.75
CA VAL A 98 -9.64 -12.29 1.65
C VAL A 98 -8.55 -11.55 2.42
N PHE A 99 -8.14 -12.06 3.58
CA PHE A 99 -6.99 -11.53 4.31
C PHE A 99 -5.69 -11.71 3.51
N MET A 100 -5.47 -12.88 2.93
CA MET A 100 -4.28 -13.16 2.09
C MET A 100 -4.21 -12.26 0.86
N ALA A 101 -5.36 -11.89 0.28
CA ALA A 101 -5.42 -10.94 -0.83
C ALA A 101 -4.81 -9.58 -0.47
N ILE A 102 -4.92 -9.10 0.77
CA ILE A 102 -4.30 -7.84 1.21
C ILE A 102 -2.77 -7.92 1.07
N GLY A 103 -2.16 -9.00 1.59
CA GLY A 103 -0.72 -9.21 1.48
C GLY A 103 -0.27 -9.39 0.03
N ALA A 104 -1.02 -10.15 -0.77
CA ALA A 104 -0.74 -10.34 -2.19
C ALA A 104 -0.79 -9.02 -2.96
N LEU A 105 -1.82 -8.19 -2.74
CA LEU A 105 -1.93 -6.85 -3.33
C LEU A 105 -0.74 -5.97 -2.94
N ALA A 106 -0.32 -5.98 -1.67
CA ALA A 106 0.85 -5.21 -1.23
C ALA A 106 2.14 -5.66 -1.96
N VAL A 107 2.38 -6.96 -2.10
CA VAL A 107 3.54 -7.51 -2.82
C VAL A 107 3.47 -7.21 -4.31
N VAL A 108 2.29 -7.35 -4.94
CA VAL A 108 2.08 -6.98 -6.34
C VAL A 108 2.37 -5.49 -6.54
N ASN A 109 1.95 -4.62 -5.62
CA ASN A 109 2.24 -3.19 -5.70
C ASN A 109 3.75 -2.90 -5.71
N VAL A 110 4.53 -3.64 -4.91
CA VAL A 110 6.01 -3.59 -4.93
C VAL A 110 6.54 -4.10 -6.27
N GLY A 111 6.03 -5.23 -6.76
CA GLY A 111 6.44 -5.77 -8.05
C GLY A 111 6.21 -4.80 -9.20
N VAL A 112 5.05 -4.14 -9.24
CA VAL A 112 4.75 -3.07 -10.20
C VAL A 112 5.72 -1.91 -10.03
N ALA A 113 6.05 -1.51 -8.79
CA ALA A 113 6.98 -0.41 -8.56
C ALA A 113 8.38 -0.72 -9.11
N VAL A 114 8.88 -1.93 -8.88
CA VAL A 114 10.27 -2.32 -9.15
C VAL A 114 10.48 -2.84 -10.57
N PHE A 115 9.59 -3.69 -11.08
CA PHE A 115 9.82 -4.44 -12.32
C PHE A 115 9.14 -3.82 -13.56
N TRP A 116 8.20 -2.90 -13.39
CA TRP A 116 7.60 -2.18 -14.53
C TRP A 116 8.50 -1.03 -14.96
N THR A 117 9.20 -1.19 -16.08
CA THR A 117 10.01 -0.17 -16.76
C THR A 117 9.22 0.52 -17.85
#